data_AF-A0A524D9X3-F1
#
_entry.id   AF-A0A524D9X3-F1
#
_cell.length_a   1.000
_cell.length_b   1.000
_cell.length_c   1.000
_cell.angle_alpha   90.00
_cell.angle_beta   90.00
_cell.angle_gamma   90.00
#
_symmetry.space_group_name_H-M   'P 1'
#
loop_
_entity.id
_entity.type
_entity.pdbx_description
1 polymer ?
#
loop_
_entity_poly.entity_id
_entity_poly.type
_entity_poly.pdbx_seq_one_letter_code
_entity_poly.pdbx_strand_id
1 'polypeptide(L)'
;MDINKNVYRWTKRDKLYYFIILIPFLVGFIGAAIILATISIYLTFFLILLYSIANIFQAGCCVGCPYRGRYCPALCGVFLANFLSAVFYKNRKYNEKFFKINASFAEIFVLLIFIYCAVFLFFVHIFYTVAFLTLAILHFILFFSILCPKCSYNETCPGGQTSCKIFKKRCEKYKIHKVN
;
A
#
# COMPACT_ATOMS: atom_id res chain seq x y z
N MET A 1 24.94 6.77 -8.86
CA MET A 1 23.74 7.24 -8.13
C MET A 1 24.16 7.55 -6.71
N ASP A 2 24.49 8.81 -6.43
CA ASP A 2 24.77 9.24 -5.06
C ASP A 2 23.53 9.05 -4.20
N ILE A 3 23.66 8.19 -3.20
CA ILE A 3 22.61 7.97 -2.21
C ILE A 3 22.56 9.24 -1.38
N ASN A 4 21.55 10.07 -1.62
CA ASN A 4 21.27 11.24 -0.80
C ASN A 4 21.27 10.81 0.68
N LYS A 5 22.20 11.35 1.48
CA LYS A 5 22.43 10.94 2.88
C LYS A 5 21.19 11.15 3.77
N ASN A 6 20.18 11.87 3.27
CA ASN A 6 18.96 12.24 3.98
C ASN A 6 17.76 11.31 3.74
N VAL A 7 17.97 10.10 3.21
CA VAL A 7 16.91 9.12 3.00
C VAL A 7 16.96 8.03 4.07
N TYR A 8 15.80 7.70 4.66
CA TYR A 8 15.69 6.62 5.62
C TYR A 8 16.22 5.30 5.04
N ARG A 9 16.78 4.41 5.85
CA ARG A 9 17.23 3.10 5.38
C ARG A 9 16.43 2.01 6.07
N TRP A 10 15.66 1.25 5.29
CA TRP A 10 14.88 0.13 5.78
C TRP A 10 15.79 -0.92 6.44
N THR A 11 15.66 -1.07 7.76
CA THR A 11 16.42 -2.03 8.54
C THR A 11 15.88 -3.44 8.36
N LYS A 12 16.63 -4.48 8.74
CA LYS A 12 16.13 -5.87 8.75
C LYS A 12 14.86 -6.01 9.62
N ARG A 13 14.79 -5.26 10.73
CA ARG A 13 13.64 -5.25 11.62
C ARG A 13 12.41 -4.63 10.96
N ASP A 14 12.57 -3.57 10.17
CA ASP A 14 11.44 -2.97 9.43
C ASP A 14 10.89 -3.91 8.36
N LYS A 15 11.77 -4.66 7.69
CA LYS A 15 11.37 -5.69 6.73
C LYS A 15 10.54 -6.77 7.41
N LEU A 16 10.99 -7.24 8.57
CA LEU A 16 10.23 -8.20 9.38
C LEU A 16 8.88 -7.64 9.80
N TYR A 17 8.82 -6.41 10.31
CA TYR A 17 7.55 -5.77 10.64
C TYR A 17 6.63 -5.65 9.44
N TYR A 18 7.14 -5.29 8.27
CA TYR A 18 6.34 -5.27 7.05
C TYR A 18 5.73 -6.63 6.74
N PHE A 19 6.51 -7.72 6.82
CA PHE A 19 5.98 -9.07 6.60
C PHE A 19 4.88 -9.42 7.61
N ILE A 20 5.06 -9.11 8.89
CA ILE A 20 4.05 -9.36 9.92
C ILE A 20 2.78 -8.54 9.66
N ILE A 21 2.93 -7.25 9.34
CA ILE A 21 1.82 -6.34 9.02
C ILE A 21 1.08 -6.79 7.76
N LEU A 22 1.76 -7.50 6.86
CA LEU A 22 1.18 -8.00 5.62
C LEU A 22 0.29 -9.24 5.83
N ILE A 23 0.50 -10.01 6.91
CA ILE A 23 -0.27 -11.24 7.19
C ILE A 23 -1.78 -10.98 7.22
N PRO A 24 -2.34 -10.01 7.99
CA PRO A 24 -3.79 -9.75 7.99
C PRO A 24 -4.35 -9.44 6.60
N PHE A 25 -3.62 -8.65 5.80
CA PHE A 25 -4.03 -8.35 4.43
C PHE A 25 -4.02 -9.61 3.55
N LEU A 26 -2.98 -10.44 3.60
CA LEU A 26 -2.90 -11.66 2.79
C LEU A 26 -4.00 -12.65 3.17
N VAL A 27 -4.24 -12.85 4.46
CA VAL A 27 -5.32 -13.73 4.94
C VAL A 27 -6.68 -13.21 4.48
N GLY A 28 -6.95 -11.91 4.64
CA GLY A 28 -8.20 -11.31 4.20
C GLY A 28 -8.39 -11.36 2.67
N PHE A 29 -7.37 -11.01 1.91
CA PHE A 29 -7.42 -10.93 0.45
C PHE A 29 -7.50 -12.31 -0.21
N ILE A 30 -6.61 -13.25 0.19
CA ILE A 30 -6.61 -14.63 -0.34
C ILE A 30 -7.86 -15.37 0.13
N GLY A 31 -8.27 -15.20 1.39
CA GLY A 31 -9.50 -15.78 1.92
C GLY A 31 -10.73 -15.30 1.15
N ALA A 32 -10.84 -13.99 0.91
CA ALA A 32 -11.91 -13.43 0.08
C ALA A 32 -11.88 -14.01 -1.34
N ALA A 33 -10.71 -14.06 -1.99
CA ALA A 33 -10.56 -14.63 -3.33
C ALA A 33 -11.00 -16.11 -3.39
N ILE A 34 -10.62 -16.93 -2.42
CA ILE A 34 -11.03 -18.35 -2.35
C ILE A 34 -12.54 -18.46 -2.21
N ILE A 35 -13.15 -17.71 -1.28
CA ILE A 35 -14.60 -17.74 -1.07
C ILE A 35 -15.33 -17.28 -2.34
N LEU A 36 -14.90 -16.18 -2.97
CA LEU A 36 -15.49 -15.72 -4.22
C LEU A 36 -15.37 -16.76 -5.35
N ALA A 37 -14.25 -17.48 -5.42
CA ALA A 37 -14.04 -18.54 -6.42
C ALA A 37 -15.03 -19.70 -6.26
N THR A 38 -15.46 -20.01 -5.03
CA THR A 38 -16.49 -21.04 -4.79
C THR A 38 -17.88 -20.63 -5.29
N ILE A 39 -18.15 -19.32 -5.42
CA ILE A 39 -19.40 -18.79 -5.96
C ILE A 39 -19.30 -18.68 -7.48
N SER A 40 -18.25 -18.02 -7.96
CA SER A 40 -18.00 -17.77 -9.38
C SER A 40 -16.56 -17.34 -9.60
N ILE A 41 -15.86 -18.06 -10.49
CA ILE A 41 -14.48 -17.74 -10.84
C ILE A 41 -14.33 -16.33 -11.43
N TYR A 42 -15.38 -15.80 -12.08
CA TYR A 42 -15.38 -14.44 -12.63
C TYR A 42 -15.29 -13.36 -11.56
N LEU A 43 -15.85 -13.59 -10.37
CA LEU A 43 -15.74 -12.64 -9.24
C LEU A 43 -14.28 -12.54 -8.77
N THR A 44 -13.61 -13.69 -8.70
CA THR A 44 -12.19 -13.74 -8.34
C THR A 44 -11.32 -13.07 -9.40
N PHE A 45 -11.60 -13.34 -10.68
CA PHE A 45 -10.90 -12.67 -11.78
C PHE A 45 -11.05 -11.14 -11.70
N PHE A 46 -12.26 -10.65 -11.43
CA PHE A 46 -12.51 -9.22 -11.27
C PHE A 46 -11.77 -8.62 -10.06
N LEU A 47 -11.72 -9.32 -8.93
CA LEU A 47 -10.92 -8.93 -7.76
C LEU A 47 -9.43 -8.80 -8.11
N ILE A 48 -8.87 -9.78 -8.80
CA ILE A 48 -7.45 -9.77 -9.24
C ILE A 48 -7.20 -8.64 -10.24
N LEU A 49 -8.15 -8.37 -11.14
CA LEU A 49 -8.06 -7.25 -12.08
C LEU A 49 -8.02 -5.90 -11.35
N LEU A 50 -8.95 -5.67 -10.41
CA LEU A 50 -8.97 -4.46 -9.59
C LEU A 50 -7.65 -4.29 -8.81
N TYR A 51 -7.15 -5.36 -8.20
CA TYR A 51 -5.86 -5.35 -7.50
C TYR A 51 -4.71 -5.00 -8.45
N SER A 52 -4.67 -5.60 -9.64
CA SER A 52 -3.64 -5.32 -10.64
C SER A 52 -3.64 -3.86 -11.09
N ILE A 53 -4.82 -3.27 -11.31
CA ILE A 53 -4.94 -1.85 -11.66
C ILE A 53 -4.47 -0.96 -10.50
N ALA A 54 -4.83 -1.28 -9.26
CA ALA A 54 -4.33 -0.57 -8.07
C ALA A 54 -2.79 -0.59 -8.02
N ASN A 55 -2.16 -1.73 -8.33
CA ASN A 55 -0.71 -1.90 -8.36
C ASN A 55 -0.04 -1.00 -9.43
N ILE A 56 -0.67 -0.81 -10.59
CA ILE A 56 -0.15 0.10 -11.64
C ILE A 56 -0.14 1.54 -11.15
N PHE A 57 -1.22 2.01 -10.53
CA PHE A 57 -1.27 3.36 -9.96
C PHE A 57 -0.28 3.53 -8.81
N GLN A 58 -0.17 2.54 -7.92
CA GLN A 58 0.85 2.57 -6.87
C GLN A 58 2.28 2.58 -7.43
N ALA A 59 2.52 1.94 -8.58
CA ALA A 59 3.81 2.01 -9.27
C ALA A 59 4.12 3.43 -9.76
N GLY A 60 3.09 4.17 -10.18
CA GLY A 60 3.16 5.59 -10.50
C GLY A 60 3.57 6.45 -9.30
N CYS A 61 3.09 6.12 -8.09
CA CYS A 61 3.50 6.79 -6.85
C CYS A 61 4.99 6.55 -6.51
N CYS A 62 5.59 5.46 -6.99
CA CYS A 62 7.01 5.16 -6.78
C CYS A 62 7.95 5.89 -7.76
N VAL A 63 7.42 6.69 -8.71
CA VAL A 63 8.25 7.42 -9.66
C VAL A 63 9.08 8.48 -8.96
N GLY A 64 10.41 8.36 -9.06
CA GLY A 64 11.36 9.22 -8.37
C GLY A 64 11.62 8.85 -6.90
N CYS A 65 11.06 7.73 -6.43
CA CYS A 65 11.33 7.22 -5.10
C CYS A 65 12.81 6.78 -4.99
N PRO A 66 13.54 7.13 -3.91
CA PRO A 66 14.91 6.67 -3.73
C PRO A 66 15.03 5.14 -3.56
N TYR A 67 13.92 4.47 -3.24
CA TYR A 67 13.84 3.01 -3.11
C TYR A 67 13.37 2.31 -4.39
N ARG A 68 13.18 3.03 -5.49
CA ARG A 68 12.65 2.48 -6.73
C ARG A 68 13.50 1.30 -7.23
N GLY A 69 12.84 0.18 -7.52
CA GLY A 69 13.52 -1.07 -7.92
C GLY A 69 14.29 -1.76 -6.78
N ARG A 70 14.21 -1.23 -5.56
CA ARG A 70 14.76 -1.79 -4.32
C ARG A 70 13.64 -2.06 -3.32
N TYR A 71 13.95 -2.59 -2.16
CA TYR A 71 12.91 -2.84 -1.16
C TYR A 71 12.20 -1.56 -0.73
N CYS A 72 10.88 -1.49 -0.97
CA CYS A 72 9.99 -0.44 -0.52
C CYS A 72 8.68 -1.08 -0.03
N PRO A 73 8.31 -0.90 1.26
CA PRO A 73 7.04 -1.41 1.76
C PRO A 73 5.90 -0.60 1.16
N ALA A 74 5.17 -1.22 0.23
CA ALA A 74 3.95 -0.68 -0.34
C ALA A 74 2.74 -1.12 0.50
N LEU A 75 1.73 -0.25 0.55
CA LEU A 75 0.44 -0.53 1.17
C LEU A 75 -0.19 -1.76 0.50
N CYS A 76 -0.81 -2.65 1.29
CA CYS A 76 -1.47 -3.86 0.78
C CYS A 76 -0.55 -4.87 0.04
N GLY A 77 0.71 -5.00 0.46
CA GLY A 77 1.58 -6.10 -0.03
C GLY A 77 2.14 -5.92 -1.43
N VAL A 78 1.98 -4.71 -1.97
CA VAL A 78 2.24 -4.39 -3.38
C VAL A 78 3.74 -4.18 -3.62
N PHE A 79 4.57 -5.15 -3.25
CA PHE A 79 5.98 -5.18 -3.67
C PHE A 79 6.09 -5.15 -5.20
N LEU A 80 5.06 -5.68 -5.87
CA LEU A 80 4.88 -5.63 -7.31
C LEU A 80 4.89 -4.19 -7.86
N ALA A 81 4.25 -3.20 -7.21
CA ALA A 81 4.25 -1.83 -7.73
C ALA A 81 5.64 -1.23 -7.83
N ASN A 82 6.49 -1.49 -6.85
CA ASN A 82 7.85 -0.97 -6.88
C ASN A 82 8.67 -1.61 -8.02
N PHE A 83 8.48 -2.92 -8.25
CA PHE A 83 9.04 -3.61 -9.40
C PHE A 83 8.48 -3.04 -10.73
N LEU A 84 7.16 -2.95 -10.86
CA LEU A 84 6.48 -2.36 -12.03
C LEU A 84 6.94 -0.93 -12.28
N SER A 85 7.23 -0.16 -11.23
CA SER A 85 7.74 1.20 -11.38
C SER A 85 9.12 1.22 -12.01
N ALA A 86 10.00 0.30 -11.62
CA ALA A 86 11.32 0.15 -12.22
C ALA A 86 11.25 -0.28 -13.69
N VAL A 87 10.20 -1.01 -14.10
CA VAL A 87 9.99 -1.47 -15.47
C VAL A 87 9.30 -0.39 -16.32
N PHE A 88 8.07 -0.02 -15.99
CA PHE A 88 7.21 0.82 -16.84
C PHE A 88 7.59 2.29 -16.85
N TYR A 89 8.13 2.80 -15.74
CA TYR A 89 8.36 4.23 -15.60
C TYR A 89 9.85 4.60 -15.62
N LYS A 90 10.78 3.68 -15.98
CA LYS A 90 12.23 3.80 -15.72
C LYS A 90 12.86 5.18 -15.99
N ASN A 91 12.44 5.84 -17.07
CA ASN A 91 12.97 7.13 -17.52
C ASN A 91 12.21 8.35 -16.97
N ARG A 92 11.13 8.15 -16.22
CA ARG A 92 10.30 9.22 -15.67
C ARG A 92 10.90 9.74 -14.37
N LYS A 93 11.01 11.07 -14.29
CA LYS A 93 11.40 11.82 -13.07
C LYS A 93 10.17 12.12 -12.21
N TYR A 94 10.39 12.41 -10.92
CA TYR A 94 9.32 12.80 -10.00
C TYR A 94 8.57 14.02 -10.54
N ASN A 95 7.25 13.96 -10.46
CA ASN A 95 6.36 15.08 -10.78
C ASN A 95 5.19 15.02 -9.79
N GLU A 96 4.98 16.09 -9.03
CA GLU A 96 4.01 16.11 -7.94
C GLU A 96 2.56 15.90 -8.43
N LYS A 97 2.19 16.52 -9.56
CA LYS A 97 0.85 16.35 -10.15
C LYS A 97 0.61 14.90 -10.54
N PHE A 98 1.58 14.27 -11.21
CA PHE A 98 1.50 12.85 -11.56
C PHE A 98 1.41 11.97 -10.31
N PHE A 99 2.22 12.23 -9.29
CA PHE A 99 2.17 11.51 -8.02
C PHE A 99 0.79 11.60 -7.36
N LYS A 100 0.22 12.81 -7.23
CA LYS A 100 -1.10 13.01 -6.61
C LYS A 100 -2.20 12.27 -7.35
N ILE A 101 -2.23 12.34 -8.69
CA ILE A 101 -3.22 11.62 -9.51
C ILE A 101 -3.13 10.12 -9.26
N ASN A 102 -1.92 9.55 -9.33
CA ASN A 102 -1.72 8.12 -9.11
C ASN A 102 -2.05 7.71 -7.67
N ALA A 103 -1.72 8.54 -6.68
CA ALA A 103 -2.04 8.27 -5.29
C ALA A 103 -3.56 8.24 -5.07
N SER A 104 -4.30 9.19 -5.63
CA SER A 104 -5.77 9.23 -5.57
C SER A 104 -6.40 8.01 -6.26
N PHE A 105 -5.95 7.65 -7.47
CA PHE A 105 -6.47 6.45 -8.13
C PHE A 105 -6.13 5.17 -7.36
N ALA A 106 -4.90 5.04 -6.85
CA ALA A 106 -4.53 3.91 -6.01
C ALA A 106 -5.45 3.78 -4.79
N GLU A 107 -5.73 4.89 -4.10
CA GLU A 107 -6.64 4.94 -2.96
C GLU A 107 -8.08 4.55 -3.32
N ILE A 108 -8.61 5.09 -4.44
CA ILE A 108 -9.94 4.75 -4.95
C ILE A 108 -10.02 3.25 -5.24
N PHE A 109 -9.05 2.67 -5.95
CA PHE A 109 -9.06 1.24 -6.28
C PHE A 109 -8.91 0.36 -5.04
N VAL A 110 -8.09 0.75 -4.07
CA VAL A 110 -7.99 0.05 -2.79
C VAL A 110 -9.36 0.07 -2.09
N LEU A 111 -10.04 1.22 -2.02
CA LEU A 111 -11.38 1.31 -1.44
C LEU A 111 -12.41 0.46 -2.20
N LEU A 112 -12.37 0.47 -3.54
CA LEU A 112 -13.24 -0.36 -4.38
C LEU A 112 -13.02 -1.86 -4.10
N ILE A 113 -11.77 -2.31 -3.93
CA ILE A 113 -11.46 -3.70 -3.55
C ILE A 113 -12.09 -4.05 -2.20
N PHE A 114 -11.97 -3.18 -1.20
CA PHE A 114 -12.56 -3.42 0.13
C PHE A 114 -14.08 -3.45 0.10
N ILE A 115 -14.72 -2.50 -0.59
CA ILE A 115 -16.19 -2.48 -0.77
C ILE A 115 -16.64 -3.72 -1.53
N TYR A 116 -15.97 -4.06 -2.63
CA TYR A 116 -16.28 -5.24 -3.45
C TYR A 116 -16.25 -6.51 -2.60
N CYS A 117 -15.15 -6.78 -1.91
CA CYS A 117 -15.04 -7.94 -1.04
C CYS A 117 -16.10 -7.91 0.09
N ALA A 118 -16.31 -6.78 0.76
CA ALA A 118 -17.26 -6.69 1.87
C ALA A 118 -18.70 -6.99 1.44
N VAL A 119 -19.13 -6.45 0.28
CA VAL A 119 -20.47 -6.65 -0.28
C VAL A 119 -20.69 -8.11 -0.69
N PHE A 120 -19.77 -8.69 -1.45
CA PHE A 120 -19.96 -10.08 -1.90
C PHE A 120 -19.83 -11.08 -0.75
N LEU A 121 -18.91 -10.87 0.20
CA LEU A 121 -18.83 -11.71 1.39
C LEU A 121 -20.09 -11.59 2.25
N PHE A 122 -20.76 -10.44 2.25
CA PHE A 122 -21.99 -10.24 3.04
C PHE A 122 -23.13 -11.09 2.49
N PHE A 123 -23.25 -11.18 1.16
CA PHE A 123 -24.22 -12.06 0.50
C PHE A 123 -23.93 -13.55 0.71
N VAL A 124 -22.68 -13.93 0.99
CA VAL A 124 -22.34 -15.30 1.39
C VAL A 124 -22.72 -15.53 2.85
N HIS A 125 -22.13 -14.75 3.75
CA HIS A 125 -22.34 -14.85 5.19
C HIS A 125 -21.71 -13.66 5.93
N ILE A 126 -22.47 -13.03 6.83
CA ILE A 126 -22.03 -11.85 7.58
C ILE A 126 -20.69 -12.04 8.32
N PHE A 127 -20.42 -13.25 8.84
CA PHE A 127 -19.18 -13.51 9.57
C PHE A 127 -17.94 -13.35 8.70
N TYR A 128 -18.01 -13.69 7.40
CA TYR A 128 -16.88 -13.50 6.48
C TYR A 128 -16.60 -12.01 6.24
N THR A 129 -17.65 -11.19 6.12
CA THR A 129 -17.51 -9.73 6.00
C THR A 129 -16.89 -9.13 7.25
N VAL A 130 -17.37 -9.50 8.44
CA VAL A 130 -16.82 -9.00 9.71
C VAL A 130 -15.35 -9.40 9.83
N ALA A 131 -15.01 -10.67 9.60
CA ALA A 131 -13.63 -11.14 9.64
C ALA A 131 -12.72 -10.38 8.65
N PHE A 132 -13.18 -10.22 7.40
CA PHE A 132 -12.45 -9.47 6.37
C PHE A 132 -12.21 -8.01 6.78
N LEU A 133 -13.25 -7.31 7.26
CA LEU A 133 -13.14 -5.91 7.69
C LEU A 133 -12.24 -5.76 8.91
N THR A 134 -12.31 -6.67 9.88
CA THR A 134 -11.40 -6.66 11.04
C THR A 134 -9.95 -6.81 10.61
N LEU A 135 -9.64 -7.76 9.71
CA LEU A 135 -8.29 -7.95 9.18
C LEU A 135 -7.80 -6.74 8.37
N ALA A 136 -8.69 -6.13 7.58
CA ALA A 136 -8.41 -4.91 6.83
C ALA A 136 -8.05 -3.75 7.75
N ILE A 137 -8.90 -3.46 8.74
CA ILE A 137 -8.69 -2.39 9.72
C ILE A 137 -7.38 -2.62 10.47
N LEU A 138 -7.12 -3.84 10.92
CA LEU A 138 -5.87 -4.20 11.60
C LEU A 138 -4.65 -3.93 10.70
N HIS A 139 -4.69 -4.36 9.44
CA HIS A 139 -3.61 -4.09 8.48
C HIS A 139 -3.37 -2.58 8.33
N PHE A 140 -4.43 -1.80 8.11
CA PHE A 140 -4.31 -0.34 7.92
C PHE A 140 -3.76 0.37 9.13
N ILE A 141 -4.27 0.08 10.33
CA ILE A 141 -3.78 0.68 11.58
C ILE A 141 -2.30 0.39 11.77
N LEU A 142 -1.89 -0.87 11.60
CA LEU A 142 -0.48 -1.26 11.75
C LEU A 142 0.40 -0.61 10.68
N PHE A 143 -0.03 -0.61 9.43
CA PHE A 143 0.72 -0.02 8.33
C PHE A 143 0.88 1.51 8.50
N PHE A 144 -0.21 2.20 8.81
CA PHE A 144 -0.22 3.66 9.01
C PHE A 144 0.56 4.06 10.27
N SER A 145 0.61 3.24 11.31
CA SER A 145 1.34 3.58 12.53
C SER A 145 2.82 3.25 12.50
N ILE A 146 3.24 2.23 11.73
CA ILE A 146 4.62 1.72 11.76
C ILE A 146 5.42 2.10 10.50
N LEU A 147 4.81 2.02 9.32
CA LEU A 147 5.51 2.10 8.04
C LEU A 147 5.35 3.47 7.37
N CYS A 148 4.14 4.02 7.33
CA CYS A 148 3.89 5.35 6.75
C CYS A 148 4.81 6.45 7.31
N PRO A 149 5.09 6.53 8.63
CA PRO A 149 5.99 7.55 9.18
C PRO A 149 7.42 7.52 8.63
N LYS A 150 7.88 6.35 8.16
CA LYS A 150 9.25 6.11 7.67
C LYS A 150 9.37 6.29 6.15
N CYS A 151 8.25 6.43 5.44
CA CYS A 151 8.24 6.59 4.00
C CYS A 151 8.85 7.94 3.58
N SER A 152 9.64 7.97 2.51
CA SER A 152 10.23 9.21 1.98
C SER A 152 9.18 10.22 1.47
N TYR A 153 7.96 9.74 1.20
CA TYR A 153 6.82 10.53 0.77
C TYR A 153 5.77 10.72 1.87
N ASN A 154 6.14 10.56 3.14
CA ASN A 154 5.22 10.74 4.26
C ASN A 154 4.61 12.16 4.32
N GLU A 155 5.33 13.18 3.87
CA GLU A 155 4.85 14.58 3.84
C GLU A 155 4.06 14.93 2.58
N THR A 156 4.15 14.13 1.50
CA THR A 156 3.50 14.40 0.20
C THR A 156 2.31 13.49 -0.08
N CYS A 157 2.35 12.24 0.38
CA CYS A 157 1.26 11.29 0.26
C CYS A 157 0.14 11.61 1.26
N PRO A 158 -1.14 11.67 0.83
CA PRO A 158 -2.26 11.88 1.76
C PRO A 158 -2.28 10.87 2.92
N GLY A 159 -2.05 9.59 2.64
CA GLY A 159 -1.96 8.56 3.69
C GLY A 159 -0.79 8.77 4.65
N GLY A 160 0.34 9.28 4.15
CA GLY A 160 1.49 9.67 4.96
C GLY A 160 1.19 10.88 5.86
N GLN A 161 0.54 11.90 5.31
CA GLN A 161 0.15 13.10 6.05
C GLN A 161 -0.85 12.76 7.15
N THR A 162 -1.86 11.94 6.84
CA THR A 162 -2.84 11.44 7.81
C THR A 162 -2.16 10.63 8.90
N SER A 163 -1.26 9.71 8.53
CA SER A 163 -0.43 8.95 9.48
C SER A 163 0.37 9.88 10.40
N CYS A 164 1.03 10.91 9.87
CA CYS A 164 1.82 11.83 10.68
C CYS A 164 0.98 12.77 11.55
N LYS A 165 -0.25 13.09 11.15
CA LYS A 165 -1.20 13.82 12.00
C LYS A 165 -1.63 12.97 13.19
N ILE A 166 -1.96 11.69 12.96
CA ILE A 166 -2.43 10.77 14.02
C ILE A 166 -1.27 10.32 14.92
N PHE A 167 -0.11 10.00 14.33
CA PHE A 167 1.04 9.42 15.02
C PHE A 167 2.24 10.38 15.08
N LYS A 168 1.98 11.64 15.46
CA LYS A 168 2.95 12.76 15.45
C LYS A 168 4.33 12.41 16.02
N LYS A 169 4.38 11.84 17.24
CA LYS A 169 5.63 11.43 17.91
C LYS A 169 6.48 10.48 17.07
N ARG A 170 5.85 9.61 16.27
CA ARG A 170 6.57 8.67 15.39
C ARG A 170 7.14 9.38 14.17
N CYS A 171 6.40 10.29 13.55
CA CYS A 171 6.93 11.05 12.42
C CYS A 171 8.05 11.99 12.82
N GLU A 172 7.98 12.63 14.00
CA GLU A 172 9.08 13.46 14.51
C GLU A 172 10.36 12.66 14.72
N LYS A 173 10.26 11.42 15.21
CA LYS A 173 11.41 10.51 15.35
C LYS A 173 12.10 10.18 14.02
N TYR A 174 11.37 10.22 12.90
CA TYR A 174 11.88 9.90 11.57
C TYR A 174 11.93 11.11 10.63
N LYS A 175 11.74 12.34 11.15
CA LYS A 175 11.99 13.58 10.40
C LYS A 175 13.49 13.66 10.14
N ILE A 176 13.93 13.05 9.05
CA ILE A 176 15.26 13.26 8.52
C ILE A 176 15.23 14.66 7.90
N HIS A 177 16.13 15.54 8.35
CA HIS A 177 16.26 16.90 7.82
C HIS A 177 16.30 16.86 6.29
N LYS A 178 15.26 17.37 5.63
CA LYS A 178 15.25 17.56 4.19
C LYS A 178 16.19 18.72 3.85
N VAL A 179 17.04 18.49 2.85
CA VAL A 179 17.69 19.56 2.10
C VAL A 179 16.62 20.15 1.19
N ASN A 180 16.42 21.47 1.32
CA ASN A 180 15.63 22.29 0.40
C ASN A 180 16.20 22.18 -1.02
#